data_AF-G2FYX5-F1
#
_entry.id   AF-G2FYX5-F1
#
_cell.length_a   1.000
_cell.length_b   1.000
_cell.length_c   1.000
_cell.angle_alpha   90.00
_cell.angle_beta   90.00
_cell.angle_gamma   90.00
#
_symmetry.space_group_name_H-M   'P 1'
#
loop_
_entity.id
_entity.type
_entity.pdbx_description
1 polymer ?
#
loop_
_entity_poly.entity_id
_entity_poly.type
_entity_poly.pdbx_seq_one_letter_code
_entity_poly.pdbx_strand_id
1 'polypeptide(L)'
;MVEKPRPEDAPETHLAIMGRYILNPEIFDILSVLPAGKGGEIQLTDGIKELGLSQEILAYEFEGRRYDVGDKLGFVEATIEYALRRGDLSEDLITFLRNFLQKTELLG
;
A
#
# COMPACT_ATOMS: atom_id res chain seq x y z
N MET A 1 14.62 6.21 -5.41
CA MET A 1 13.64 5.74 -4.41
C MET A 1 13.57 6.75 -3.27
N VAL A 2 12.37 7.12 -2.81
CA VAL A 2 12.18 8.16 -1.78
C VAL A 2 11.03 7.76 -0.85
N GLU A 3 11.22 7.83 0.47
CA GLU A 3 10.20 7.47 1.46
C GLU A 3 9.14 8.56 1.59
N LYS A 4 7.91 8.26 1.15
CA LYS A 4 6.71 9.12 1.27
C LYS A 4 7.02 10.60 0.95
N PRO A 5 7.47 10.92 -0.28
CA PRO A 5 7.76 12.29 -0.65
C PRO A 5 6.51 13.17 -0.54
N ARG A 6 6.70 14.48 -0.36
CA ARG A 6 5.61 15.42 -0.62
C ARG A 6 5.32 15.42 -2.13
N PRO A 7 4.10 15.81 -2.57
CA PRO A 7 3.77 15.83 -4.00
C PRO A 7 4.80 16.58 -4.85
N GLU A 8 5.33 17.70 -4.34
CA GLU A 8 6.36 18.51 -5.01
C GLU A 8 7.75 17.86 -5.07
N ASP A 9 8.03 16.89 -4.20
CA ASP A 9 9.31 16.19 -4.11
C ASP A 9 9.26 14.77 -4.72
N ALA A 10 8.10 14.39 -5.29
CA ALA A 10 7.90 13.07 -5.86
C ALA A 10 8.72 12.93 -7.16
N PRO A 11 9.42 11.81 -7.38
CA PRO A 11 10.07 11.54 -8.66
C PRO A 11 9.02 11.44 -9.77
N GLU A 12 9.43 11.67 -11.03
CA GLU A 12 8.51 11.67 -12.20
C GLU A 12 7.81 10.32 -12.45
N THR A 13 8.29 9.24 -11.82
CA THR A 13 7.66 7.92 -11.90
C THR A 13 6.42 7.84 -11.00
N HIS A 14 5.36 7.20 -11.51
CA HIS A 14 4.13 6.92 -10.77
C HIS A 14 4.16 5.55 -10.08
N LEU A 15 5.35 4.95 -9.93
CA LEU A 15 5.52 3.67 -9.26
C LEU A 15 5.65 3.85 -7.74
N ALA A 16 4.86 3.08 -6.99
CA ALA A 16 4.86 3.07 -5.53
C ALA A 16 5.27 1.68 -4.99
N ILE A 17 5.95 1.66 -3.85
CA ILE A 17 6.44 0.42 -3.24
C ILE A 17 5.33 -0.22 -2.41
N MET A 18 5.11 -1.51 -2.63
CA MET A 18 3.99 -2.29 -2.07
C MET A 18 4.28 -2.95 -0.72
N GLY A 19 5.45 -2.69 -0.13
CA GLY A 19 5.85 -3.35 1.12
C GLY A 19 6.13 -4.85 0.94
N ARG A 20 6.63 -5.25 -0.23
CA ARG A 20 7.06 -6.62 -0.54
C ARG A 20 8.47 -6.56 -1.06
N TYR A 21 9.37 -7.28 -0.41
CA TYR A 21 10.80 -7.21 -0.69
C TYR A 21 11.41 -8.60 -0.64
N ILE A 22 12.33 -8.86 -1.55
CA ILE A 22 13.29 -9.96 -1.47
C ILE A 22 14.64 -9.27 -1.38
N LEU A 23 15.27 -9.33 -0.21
CA LEU A 23 16.48 -8.57 0.10
C LEU A 23 17.61 -9.54 0.42
N ASN A 24 18.80 -9.24 -0.10
CA ASN A 24 20.00 -9.93 0.30
C ASN A 24 20.36 -9.57 1.75
N PRO A 25 21.01 -10.48 2.49
CA PRO A 25 21.22 -10.33 3.93
C PRO A 25 22.09 -9.11 4.32
N GLU A 26 22.90 -8.57 3.42
CA GLU A 26 23.73 -7.36 3.66
C GLU A 26 22.89 -6.15 4.06
N ILE A 27 21.58 -6.15 3.78
CA ILE A 27 20.66 -5.12 4.27
C ILE A 27 20.69 -4.99 5.80
N PHE A 28 20.92 -6.07 6.54
CA PHE A 28 20.92 -6.03 8.01
C PHE A 28 22.12 -5.25 8.55
N ASP A 29 23.29 -5.40 7.93
CA ASP A 29 24.49 -4.65 8.31
C ASP A 29 24.28 -3.16 8.06
N ILE A 30 23.69 -2.80 6.92
CA ILE A 30 23.33 -1.41 6.58
C ILE A 30 22.36 -0.84 7.62
N LEU A 31 21.26 -1.54 7.91
CA LEU A 31 20.24 -1.08 8.85
C LEU A 31 20.78 -0.90 10.28
N SER A 32 21.81 -1.66 10.66
CA SER A 32 22.42 -1.57 12.00
C SER A 32 23.16 -0.25 12.26
N VAL A 33 23.64 0.41 11.21
CA VAL A 33 24.40 1.67 11.29
C VAL A 33 23.66 2.87 10.70
N LEU A 34 22.54 2.63 10.03
CA LEU A 34 21.78 3.67 9.36
C LEU A 34 21.22 4.67 10.38
N PRO A 35 21.41 5.98 10.17
CA PRO A 35 20.81 6.99 11.03
C PRO A 35 19.29 7.00 10.87
N ALA A 36 18.60 7.47 11.91
CA ALA A 36 17.17 7.70 11.85
C ALA A 36 16.83 8.74 10.77
N GLY A 37 15.86 8.39 9.91
CA GLY A 37 15.39 9.22 8.82
C GLY A 37 14.07 9.92 9.18
N LYS A 38 13.10 9.80 8.27
CA LYS A 38 11.78 10.42 8.42
C LYS A 38 11.09 9.93 9.70
N GLY A 39 10.54 10.86 10.47
CA GLY A 39 9.82 10.55 11.71
C GLY A 39 10.70 10.09 12.88
N GLY A 40 12.04 10.14 12.75
CA GLY A 40 12.95 9.64 13.77
C GLY A 40 13.08 8.12 13.80
N GLU A 41 12.65 7.44 12.73
CA GLU A 41 12.71 5.99 12.59
C GLU A 41 13.81 5.57 11.61
N ILE A 42 14.38 4.38 11.79
CA ILE A 42 15.25 3.75 10.81
C ILE A 42 14.37 3.26 9.64
N GLN A 43 14.54 3.87 8.47
CA GLN A 43 13.69 3.60 7.31
C GLN A 43 14.29 2.50 6.42
N LEU A 44 13.52 1.44 6.16
CA LEU A 44 13.94 0.38 5.24
C LEU A 44 14.21 0.92 3.83
N THR A 45 13.45 1.94 3.39
CA THR A 45 13.63 2.60 2.10
C THR A 45 15.02 3.23 1.97
N ASP A 46 15.54 3.84 3.04
CA ASP A 46 16.88 4.41 3.02
C ASP A 46 17.94 3.30 3.00
N GLY A 47 17.72 2.21 3.75
CA GLY A 47 18.61 1.03 3.72
C GLY A 47 18.68 0.35 2.35
N ILE A 48 17.56 0.18 1.67
CA ILE A 48 17.53 -0.39 0.30
C ILE A 48 18.23 0.54 -0.68
N LYS A 49 18.06 1.87 -0.54
CA LYS A 49 18.76 2.84 -1.38
C LYS A 49 20.28 2.73 -1.22
N GLU A 50 20.76 2.56 0.01
CA GLU A 50 22.18 2.36 0.31
C GLU A 50 22.70 1.03 -0.26
N LEU A 51 21.94 -0.07 -0.09
CA LEU A 51 22.28 -1.37 -0.68
C LEU A 51 22.47 -1.28 -2.19
N GLY A 52 21.63 -0.47 -2.86
CA GLY A 52 21.68 -0.19 -4.29
C GLY A 52 22.94 0.52 -4.80
N LEU A 53 23.77 1.06 -3.91
CA LEU A 53 25.08 1.60 -4.29
C LEU A 53 26.10 0.49 -4.58
N SER A 54 25.87 -0.71 -4.03
CA SER A 54 26.78 -1.86 -4.12
C SER A 54 26.20 -3.05 -4.90
N GLN A 55 24.87 -3.12 -5.04
CA GLN A 55 24.16 -4.21 -5.68
C GLN A 55 23.09 -3.68 -6.65
N GLU A 56 22.76 -4.46 -7.67
CA GLU A 56 21.67 -4.12 -8.57
C GLU A 56 20.30 -4.26 -7.86
N ILE A 57 19.42 -3.29 -8.05
CA ILE A 57 18.05 -3.31 -7.54
C ILE A 57 17.09 -3.41 -8.72
N LEU A 58 16.25 -4.43 -8.69
CA LEU A 58 15.20 -4.65 -9.68
C LEU A 58 13.83 -4.31 -9.08
N ALA A 59 13.01 -3.59 -9.85
CA ALA A 59 11.61 -3.35 -9.51
C ALA A 59 10.74 -4.35 -10.27
N TYR A 60 9.79 -4.97 -9.57
CA TYR A 60 8.76 -5.81 -10.18
C TYR A 60 7.42 -5.08 -10.13
N GLU A 61 6.86 -4.78 -11.31
CA GLU A 61 5.53 -4.20 -11.43
C GLU A 61 4.49 -5.31 -11.28
N PHE A 62 3.73 -5.23 -10.18
CA PHE A 62 2.68 -6.20 -9.90
C PHE A 62 1.36 -5.75 -10.54
N GLU A 63 0.80 -6.61 -11.40
CA GLU A 63 -0.55 -6.44 -11.92
C GLU A 63 -1.59 -7.04 -10.97
N GLY A 64 -2.37 -6.19 -10.32
CA GLY A 64 -3.49 -6.63 -9.49
C GLY A 64 -4.14 -5.49 -8.73
N ARG A 65 -5.29 -5.79 -8.08
CA ARG A 65 -6.00 -4.79 -7.28
C ARG A 65 -5.38 -4.68 -5.89
N ARG A 66 -4.90 -3.49 -5.54
CA ARG A 66 -4.46 -3.12 -4.19
C ARG A 66 -5.65 -2.61 -3.39
N TYR A 67 -5.73 -3.05 -2.14
CA TYR A 67 -6.53 -2.38 -1.12
C TYR A 67 -5.59 -1.81 -0.06
N ASP A 68 -5.71 -0.51 0.21
CA ASP A 68 -5.01 0.08 1.35
C ASP A 68 -5.88 -0.04 2.60
N VAL A 69 -5.65 -1.12 3.36
CA VAL A 69 -6.38 -1.36 4.61
C VAL A 69 -5.87 -0.51 5.78
N GLY A 70 -4.81 0.29 5.57
CA GLY A 70 -4.35 1.29 6.55
C GLY A 70 -5.22 2.55 6.56
N ASP A 71 -5.91 2.82 5.45
CA ASP A 71 -6.94 3.86 5.37
C ASP A 71 -8.33 3.33 5.75
N LYS A 72 -9.12 4.17 6.44
CA LYS A 72 -10.45 3.76 6.94
C LYS A 72 -11.42 3.46 5.80
N LEU A 73 -11.43 4.27 4.75
CA LEU A 73 -12.31 4.06 3.61
C LEU A 73 -11.84 2.83 2.83
N GLY A 74 -10.53 2.73 2.57
CA GLY A 74 -9.93 1.57 1.90
C GLY A 74 -10.21 0.24 2.61
N PHE A 75 -10.23 0.22 3.95
CA PHE A 75 -10.64 -0.96 4.72
C PHE A 75 -12.10 -1.36 4.46
N VAL A 76 -13.03 -0.40 4.44
CA VAL A 76 -14.45 -0.66 4.18
C VAL A 76 -14.67 -1.15 2.75
N GLU A 77 -14.06 -0.50 1.77
CA GLU A 77 -14.11 -0.91 0.35
C GLU A 77 -13.60 -2.34 0.16
N ALA A 78 -12.44 -2.66 0.75
CA ALA A 78 -11.88 -4.01 0.72
C ALA A 78 -12.87 -5.04 1.30
N THR A 79 -13.44 -4.73 2.47
CA THR A 79 -14.37 -5.62 3.15
C THR A 79 -15.61 -5.91 2.30
N ILE A 80 -16.20 -4.87 1.70
CA ILE A 80 -17.37 -4.99 0.82
C ILE A 80 -17.03 -5.86 -0.39
N GLU A 81 -15.91 -5.59 -1.06
CA GLU A 81 -15.54 -6.34 -2.27
C GLU A 81 -15.22 -7.81 -2.00
N TYR A 82 -14.55 -8.10 -0.89
CA TYR A 82 -14.31 -9.49 -0.50
C TYR A 82 -15.61 -10.21 -0.13
N ALA A 83 -16.56 -9.54 0.53
CA ALA A 83 -17.87 -10.11 0.83
C ALA A 83 -18.70 -10.34 -0.45
N LEU A 84 -18.60 -9.47 -1.47
CA LEU A 84 -19.28 -9.67 -2.76
C LEU A 84 -18.75 -10.86 -3.57
N ARG A 85 -17.51 -11.30 -3.32
CA ARG A 85 -16.92 -12.51 -3.93
C ARG A 85 -17.36 -13.80 -3.26
N ARG A 86 -18.01 -13.71 -2.09
CA ARG A 86 -18.45 -14.87 -1.32
C ARG A 86 -19.86 -15.28 -1.73
N GLY A 87 -20.00 -16.52 -2.22
CA GLY A 87 -21.30 -17.04 -2.66
C GLY A 87 -22.37 -17.07 -1.56
N ASP A 88 -21.97 -17.16 -0.29
CA ASP A 88 -22.87 -17.16 0.87
C ASP A 88 -23.30 -15.76 1.35
N LEU A 89 -22.71 -14.68 0.82
CA LEU A 89 -22.98 -13.31 1.27
C LEU A 89 -23.34 -12.34 0.15
N SER A 90 -22.95 -12.63 -1.09
CA SER A 90 -23.01 -11.68 -2.20
C SER A 90 -24.43 -11.16 -2.47
N GLU A 91 -25.42 -12.05 -2.58
CA GLU A 91 -26.80 -11.68 -2.94
C GLU A 91 -27.46 -10.80 -1.86
N ASP A 92 -27.33 -11.20 -0.59
CA ASP A 92 -27.88 -10.46 0.55
C ASP A 92 -27.21 -9.09 0.69
N LEU A 93 -25.89 -9.02 0.51
CA LEU A 93 -25.14 -7.77 0.59
C LEU A 93 -25.51 -6.80 -0.54
N ILE A 94 -25.63 -7.29 -1.79
CA ILE A 94 -26.06 -6.46 -2.93
C ILE A 94 -27.45 -5.88 -2.66
N THR A 95 -28.37 -6.71 -2.15
CA THR A 95 -29.74 -6.30 -1.83
C THR A 95 -29.74 -5.22 -0.75
N PHE A 96 -28.97 -5.40 0.31
CA PHE A 96 -28.79 -4.40 1.37
C PHE A 96 -28.25 -3.07 0.82
N LEU A 97 -27.17 -3.08 0.04
CA LEU A 97 -26.54 -1.88 -0.49
C LEU A 97 -27.47 -1.09 -1.42
N ARG A 98 -28.23 -1.76 -2.30
CA ARG A 98 -29.23 -1.11 -3.16
C ARG A 98 -30.31 -0.40 -2.35
N ASN A 99 -30.85 -1.08 -1.33
CA ASN A 99 -31.87 -0.50 -0.45
C ASN A 99 -31.33 0.68 0.36
N PHE A 100 -30.06 0.61 0.78
CA PHE A 100 -29.40 1.69 1.52
C PHE A 100 -29.22 2.95 0.65
N LEU A 101 -28.75 2.80 -0.60
CA LEU A 101 -28.55 3.92 -1.52
C LEU A 101 -29.88 4.61 -1.86
N GLN A 102 -30.93 3.84 -2.17
CA GLN A 102 -32.26 4.40 -2.44
C GLN A 102 -32.81 5.22 -1.27
N LYS A 103 -32.63 4.75 -0.02
CA LYS A 103 -33.04 5.49 1.17
C LYS A 103 -32.24 6.78 1.36
N THR A 104 -30.97 6.78 0.99
CA THR A 104 -30.07 7.91 1.19
C THR A 104 -30.32 9.01 0.16
N GLU A 105 -30.63 8.66 -1.09
CA GLU A 105 -31.08 9.60 -2.13
C GLU A 105 -32.42 10.27 -1.80
N LEU A 106 -33.25 9.64 -0.97
CA LEU A 106 -34.50 10.22 -0.47
C LEU A 106 -34.30 11.19 0.70
N LEU A 107 -33.11 11.25 1.28
CA LEU A 107 -32.77 12.05 2.46
C LEU A 107 -31.81 13.22 2.15
N GLY A 108 -31.28 13.30 0.94
CA GLY A 108 -30.42 14.40 0.44
C GLY A 108 -31.18 15.32 -0.49
#